data_AF-A0AB74E4F0-F1
#
_entry.id   AF-A0AB74E4F0-F1
#
_cell.length_a   1.000
_cell.length_b   1.000
_cell.length_c   1.000
_cell.angle_alpha   90.00
_cell.angle_beta   90.00
_cell.angle_gamma   90.00
#
_symmetry.space_group_name_H-M   'P 1'
#
loop_
_entity.id
_entity.type
_entity.pdbx_description
1 polymer ?
#
loop_
_entity_poly.entity_id
_entity_poly.type
_entity_poly.pdbx_seq_one_letter_code
_entity_poly.pdbx_strand_id
1 'polypeptide(L)'
;KKLAFVPILRAGLGMTQGILSLIPAARVGHVGLYRDPETLEAVEYFVKLPQDIEEREIVVVDPMLATGASAIEAINSLKNRGAKNIRFMCLIAAPEGVEKLQEPHPDVDIFIAALDEKLNDKA
;
A
#
# COMPACT_ATOMS: atom_id res chain seq x y z
N LYS A 1 -14.04 5.10 13.63
CA LYS A 1 -13.09 3.98 13.86
C LYS A 1 -11.67 4.53 13.93
N LYS A 2 -10.74 3.84 14.59
CA LYS A 2 -9.35 4.30 14.69
C LYS A 2 -8.67 4.14 13.32
N LEU A 3 -8.15 5.22 12.74
CA LEU A 3 -7.51 5.21 11.43
C LEU A 3 -5.99 5.08 11.56
N ALA A 4 -5.36 4.34 10.66
CA ALA A 4 -3.91 4.36 10.45
C ALA A 4 -3.56 4.40 8.96
N PHE A 5 -2.52 5.16 8.63
CA PHE A 5 -1.93 5.16 7.31
C PHE A 5 -0.62 4.38 7.32
N VAL A 6 -0.40 3.60 6.26
CA VAL A 6 0.81 2.78 6.10
C VAL A 6 1.43 3.11 4.75
N PRO A 7 2.31 4.11 4.67
CA PRO A 7 3.15 4.34 3.50
C PRO A 7 4.04 3.14 3.20
N ILE A 8 4.05 2.74 1.93
CA ILE A 8 5.08 1.85 1.38
C ILE A 8 6.33 2.70 1.13
N LEU A 9 7.43 2.35 1.81
CA LEU A 9 8.67 3.09 1.70
C LEU A 9 9.33 2.83 0.34
N ARG A 10 9.90 3.83 -0.32
CA ARG A 10 10.05 5.23 0.13
C ARG A 10 8.94 6.15 -0.39
N ALA A 11 8.35 5.83 -1.54
CA ALA A 11 7.50 6.75 -2.29
C ALA A 11 6.24 7.17 -1.51
N GLY A 12 5.63 6.25 -0.76
CA GLY A 12 4.47 6.52 0.09
C GLY A 12 4.68 7.63 1.13
N LEU A 13 5.92 7.89 1.57
CA LEU A 13 6.21 8.96 2.53
C LEU A 13 5.81 10.35 2.01
N GLY A 14 5.90 10.57 0.70
CA GLY A 14 5.50 11.84 0.08
C GLY A 14 4.01 12.16 0.28
N MET A 15 3.18 11.13 0.47
CA MET A 15 1.74 11.28 0.71
C MET A 15 1.42 11.55 2.19
N THR A 16 2.27 11.09 3.11
CA THR A 16 2.01 11.13 4.56
C THR A 16 1.82 12.55 5.08
N GLN A 17 2.59 13.53 4.59
CA GLN A 17 2.47 14.92 5.06
C GLN A 17 1.10 15.52 4.73
N GLY A 18 0.60 15.32 3.50
CA GLY A 18 -0.72 15.80 3.09
C GLY A 18 -1.86 15.09 3.82
N ILE A 19 -1.67 13.81 4.13
CA ILE A 19 -2.64 13.05 4.92
C ILE A 19 -2.73 13.56 6.36
N LEU A 20 -1.59 13.79 7.01
CA LEU A 20 -1.54 14.24 8.41
C LEU A 20 -2.02 15.68 8.59
N SER A 21 -1.92 16.53 7.55
CA SER A 21 -2.50 17.88 7.63
C SER A 21 -4.04 17.84 7.63
N LEU A 22 -4.64 16.85 6.95
CA LEU A 22 -6.09 16.64 6.92
C LEU A 22 -6.59 15.86 8.15
N ILE A 23 -5.84 14.86 8.60
CA ILE A 23 -6.21 13.98 9.73
C ILE A 23 -5.04 13.86 10.72
N PRO A 24 -4.79 14.88 11.57
CA PRO A 24 -3.65 14.89 12.49
C PRO A 24 -3.64 13.76 13.53
N ALA A 25 -4.82 13.24 13.87
CA ALA A 25 -4.97 12.17 14.87
C ALA A 25 -4.69 10.76 14.32
N ALA A 26 -4.49 10.62 12.99
CA ALA A 26 -4.21 9.32 12.40
C ALA A 26 -2.86 8.79 12.86
N ARG A 27 -2.78 7.48 13.12
CA ARG A 27 -1.49 6.82 13.38
C ARG A 27 -0.79 6.52 12.06
N VAL A 28 0.53 6.46 12.09
CA VAL A 28 1.34 6.11 10.93
C VAL A 28 2.15 4.86 11.24
N GLY A 29 1.91 3.81 10.45
CA GLY A 29 2.81 2.66 10.34
C GLY A 29 3.73 2.82 9.13
N HIS A 30 4.70 1.94 8.97
CA HIS A 30 5.60 1.97 7.82
C HIS A 30 5.91 0.53 7.41
N VAL A 31 5.87 0.29 6.10
CA VAL A 31 6.30 -0.97 5.48
C VAL A 31 7.36 -0.63 4.45
N GLY A 32 8.54 -1.20 4.60
CA GLY A 32 9.66 -1.06 3.69
C GLY A 32 9.83 -2.32 2.87
N LEU A 33 9.67 -2.17 1.56
CA LEU A 33 9.86 -3.22 0.56
C LEU A 33 10.89 -2.74 -0.46
N TYR A 34 11.74 -3.65 -0.91
CA TYR A 34 12.50 -3.47 -2.15
C TYR A 34 12.33 -4.70 -3.03
N ARG A 35 12.60 -4.55 -4.32
CA ARG A 35 12.59 -5.67 -5.27
C ARG A 35 14.00 -6.23 -5.34
N ASP A 36 14.16 -7.51 -5.04
CA ASP A 36 15.43 -8.19 -5.24
C ASP A 36 15.81 -8.14 -6.73
N PRO A 37 17.02 -7.67 -7.08
CA PRO A 37 17.41 -7.51 -8.49
C PRO A 37 17.63 -8.84 -9.22
N GLU A 38 17.85 -9.94 -8.52
CA GLU A 38 18.11 -11.26 -9.09
C GLU A 38 16.82 -12.09 -9.17
N THR A 39 16.08 -12.19 -8.06
CA THR A 39 14.86 -13.03 -8.00
C THR A 39 13.61 -12.30 -8.43
N LEU A 40 13.66 -10.96 -8.49
CA LEU A 40 12.52 -10.08 -8.72
C LEU A 40 11.42 -10.16 -7.64
N GLU A 41 11.67 -10.87 -6.55
CA GLU A 41 10.76 -11.00 -5.41
C GLU A 41 10.77 -9.73 -4.55
N ALA A 42 9.66 -9.47 -3.87
CA ALA A 42 9.57 -8.38 -2.92
C ALA A 42 10.18 -8.82 -1.57
N VAL A 43 11.15 -8.07 -1.07
CA VAL A 43 11.82 -8.33 0.20
C VAL A 43 11.41 -7.27 1.22
N GLU A 44 10.80 -7.71 2.32
CA GLU A 44 10.47 -6.87 3.46
C GLU A 44 11.71 -6.59 4.31
N TYR A 45 12.17 -5.34 4.32
CA TYR A 45 13.35 -4.92 5.08
C TYR A 45 13.01 -4.16 6.36
N PHE A 46 11.77 -3.66 6.49
CA PHE A 46 11.35 -2.88 7.65
C PHE A 46 9.83 -2.90 7.83
N VAL A 47 9.36 -3.18 9.04
CA VAL A 47 7.96 -2.97 9.41
C VAL A 47 7.85 -2.39 10.81
N LYS A 48 7.12 -1.28 10.93
CA LYS A 48 6.79 -0.66 12.22
C LYS A 48 5.34 -0.21 12.21
N LEU A 49 4.52 -0.82 13.04
CA LEU A 49 3.06 -0.64 13.03
C LEU A 49 2.54 -0.18 14.40
N PRO A 50 1.38 0.47 14.46
CA PRO A 50 0.65 0.65 15.73
C PRO A 50 0.36 -0.71 16.38
N GLN A 51 0.41 -0.78 17.71
CA GLN A 51 0.19 -2.03 18.45
C GLN A 51 -1.24 -2.59 18.28
N ASP A 52 -2.23 -1.71 18.07
CA ASP A 52 -3.65 -2.06 17.93
C ASP A 52 -4.09 -2.13 16.45
N ILE A 53 -3.25 -2.66 15.56
CA ILE A 53 -3.51 -2.68 14.11
C ILE A 53 -4.77 -3.47 13.72
N GLU A 54 -5.09 -4.54 14.46
CA GLU A 54 -6.25 -5.40 14.24
C GLU A 54 -7.61 -4.70 14.48
N GLU A 55 -7.60 -3.60 15.24
CA GLU A 55 -8.79 -2.79 15.55
C GLU A 55 -8.95 -1.57 14.62
N ARG A 56 -7.99 -1.36 13.70
CA ARG A 56 -7.90 -0.13 12.89
C ARG A 56 -8.45 -0.32 11.48
N GLU A 57 -8.94 0.77 10.93
CA GLU A 57 -9.02 0.95 9.48
C GLU A 57 -7.65 1.40 8.99
N ILE A 58 -7.10 0.65 8.05
CA ILE A 58 -5.75 0.82 7.53
C ILE A 58 -5.86 1.29 6.10
N VAL A 59 -5.17 2.39 5.79
CA VAL A 59 -5.03 2.88 4.43
C VAL A 59 -3.56 2.73 4.05
N VAL A 60 -3.27 1.75 3.20
CA VAL A 60 -1.97 1.58 2.57
C VAL A 60 -1.84 2.65 1.50
N VAL A 61 -0.71 3.38 1.50
CA VAL A 61 -0.49 4.48 0.56
C VAL A 61 0.81 4.30 -0.21
N ASP A 62 0.71 4.42 -1.53
CA ASP A 62 1.84 4.44 -2.44
C ASP A 62 1.45 5.28 -3.67
N PRO A 63 2.29 6.18 -4.20
CA PRO A 63 1.86 7.07 -5.28
C PRO A 63 1.46 6.34 -6.57
N MET A 64 2.06 5.17 -6.84
CA MET A 64 1.87 4.43 -8.09
C MET A 64 1.45 2.99 -7.85
N LEU A 65 0.41 2.54 -8.56
CA LEU A 65 0.04 1.13 -8.66
C LEU A 65 0.33 0.63 -10.08
N ALA A 66 1.56 0.17 -10.31
CA ALA A 66 2.01 -0.30 -11.62
C ALA A 66 1.70 -1.79 -11.83
N THR A 67 2.61 -2.70 -11.42
CA THR A 67 2.42 -4.15 -11.55
C THR A 67 1.65 -4.79 -10.39
N GLY A 68 1.37 -4.02 -9.33
CA GLY A 68 0.70 -4.50 -8.12
C GLY A 68 1.61 -5.19 -7.09
N ALA A 69 2.82 -5.64 -7.47
CA ALA A 69 3.67 -6.49 -6.63
C ALA A 69 3.96 -5.92 -5.23
N SER A 70 4.38 -4.66 -5.14
CA SER A 70 4.68 -4.03 -3.84
C SER A 70 3.43 -3.82 -2.99
N ALA A 71 2.29 -3.50 -3.61
CA ALA A 71 1.02 -3.33 -2.90
C ALA A 71 0.51 -4.66 -2.34
N ILE A 72 0.57 -5.73 -3.15
CA ILE A 72 0.21 -7.09 -2.74
C ILE A 72 1.07 -7.52 -1.56
N GLU A 73 2.40 -7.38 -1.65
CA GLU A 73 3.28 -7.80 -0.56
C GLU A 73 3.08 -6.97 0.71
N ALA A 74 2.87 -5.66 0.58
CA ALA A 74 2.55 -4.82 1.74
C ALA A 74 1.24 -5.27 2.41
N ILE A 75 0.21 -5.61 1.63
CA ILE A 75 -1.08 -6.05 2.16
C ILE A 75 -0.96 -7.44 2.79
N ASN A 76 -0.25 -8.38 2.16
CA ASN A 76 0.10 -9.67 2.75
C ASN A 76 0.79 -9.51 4.10
N SER A 77 1.85 -8.68 4.14
CA SER A 77 2.60 -8.38 5.36
C SER A 77 1.70 -7.86 6.49
N LEU A 78 0.74 -6.99 6.16
CA LEU A 78 -0.21 -6.43 7.12
C LEU A 78 -1.23 -7.49 7.58
N LYS A 79 -1.83 -8.25 6.66
CA LYS A 79 -2.79 -9.33 6.98
C LYS A 79 -2.15 -10.41 7.86
N ASN A 80 -0.91 -10.79 7.57
CA ASN A 80 -0.11 -11.72 8.38
C ASN A 80 0.13 -11.20 9.81
N ARG A 81 0.02 -9.89 10.03
CA ARG A 81 0.13 -9.23 11.33
C ARG A 81 -1.22 -8.87 11.95
N GLY A 82 -2.32 -9.42 11.44
CA GLY A 82 -3.66 -9.30 12.02
C GLY A 82 -4.48 -8.10 11.52
N ALA A 83 -3.99 -7.35 10.52
CA ALA A 83 -4.78 -6.31 9.87
C ALA A 83 -6.01 -6.91 9.16
N LYS A 84 -7.21 -6.36 9.45
CA LYS A 84 -8.48 -6.88 8.92
C LYS A 84 -9.20 -5.93 7.98
N ASN A 85 -9.09 -4.63 8.18
CA ASN A 85 -9.81 -3.61 7.42
C ASN A 85 -8.80 -2.77 6.65
N ILE A 86 -8.50 -3.17 5.41
CA ILE A 86 -7.47 -2.56 4.60
C ILE A 86 -8.09 -1.90 3.37
N ARG A 87 -7.63 -0.68 3.08
CA ARG A 87 -7.86 0.03 1.83
C ARG A 87 -6.51 0.36 1.22
N PHE A 88 -6.44 0.39 -0.10
CA PHE A 88 -5.27 0.88 -0.82
C PHE A 88 -5.60 2.22 -1.47
N MET A 89 -4.66 3.18 -1.42
CA MET A 89 -4.83 4.50 -2.03
C MET A 89 -3.57 4.91 -2.79
N CYS A 90 -3.75 5.33 -4.05
CA CYS A 90 -2.67 5.81 -4.90
C CYS A 90 -3.08 7.02 -5.74
N LEU A 91 -2.09 7.71 -6.31
CA LEU A 91 -2.33 8.84 -7.20
C LEU A 91 -2.58 8.36 -8.63
N ILE A 92 -1.80 7.38 -9.10
CA ILE A 92 -1.89 6.86 -10.45
C ILE A 92 -1.81 5.33 -10.45
N ALA A 93 -2.60 4.69 -11.29
CA ALA A 93 -2.63 3.24 -11.43
C ALA A 93 -2.68 2.83 -12.90
N ALA A 94 -2.18 1.63 -13.20
CA ALA A 94 -2.44 0.95 -14.45
C ALA A 94 -3.50 -0.16 -14.25
N PRO A 95 -4.39 -0.43 -15.23
CA PRO A 95 -5.44 -1.45 -15.10
C PRO A 95 -4.88 -2.83 -14.70
N GLU A 96 -3.73 -3.19 -15.25
CA GLU A 96 -3.04 -4.46 -14.96
C GLU A 96 -2.65 -4.57 -13.48
N GLY A 97 -2.26 -3.45 -12.86
CA GLY A 97 -1.93 -3.39 -11.44
C GLY A 97 -3.15 -3.50 -10.53
N VAL A 98 -4.27 -2.92 -10.95
CA VAL A 98 -5.55 -3.01 -10.24
C VAL A 98 -6.05 -4.46 -10.25
N GLU A 99 -6.08 -5.09 -11.42
CA GLU A 99 -6.50 -6.49 -11.57
C GLU A 99 -5.62 -7.43 -10.75
N LYS A 100 -4.29 -7.29 -10.88
CA LYS A 100 -3.34 -8.11 -10.10
C LYS A 100 -3.45 -7.93 -8.60
N LEU A 101 -3.78 -6.72 -8.13
CA LEU A 101 -3.97 -6.48 -6.70
C LEU A 101 -5.29 -7.05 -6.19
N GLN A 102 -6.37 -6.91 -6.97
CA GLN A 102 -7.70 -7.42 -6.59
C GLN A 102 -7.79 -8.95 -6.61
N GLU A 103 -7.06 -9.64 -7.48
CA GLU A 103 -7.08 -11.12 -7.54
C GLU A 103 -6.76 -11.80 -6.19
N PRO A 104 -5.63 -11.50 -5.51
CA PRO A 104 -5.34 -12.05 -4.18
C PRO A 104 -6.06 -11.31 -3.05
N HIS A 105 -6.53 -10.08 -3.28
CA HIS A 105 -7.13 -9.22 -2.25
C HIS A 105 -8.47 -8.60 -2.70
N PRO A 106 -9.49 -9.43 -3.00
CA PRO A 106 -10.79 -8.93 -3.47
C PRO A 106 -11.56 -8.17 -2.38
N ASP A 107 -11.11 -8.27 -1.13
CA ASP A 107 -11.63 -7.59 0.05
C ASP A 107 -11.06 -6.17 0.27
N VAL A 108 -10.11 -5.73 -0.57
CA VAL A 108 -9.44 -4.43 -0.42
C VAL A 108 -9.98 -3.42 -1.43
N ASP A 109 -10.63 -2.37 -0.93
CA ASP A 109 -11.03 -1.23 -1.75
C ASP A 109 -9.78 -0.47 -2.25
N ILE A 110 -9.78 -0.10 -3.54
CA ILE A 110 -8.69 0.62 -4.19
C ILE A 110 -9.19 2.03 -4.58
N PHE A 111 -8.58 3.05 -4.00
CA PHE A 111 -8.84 4.47 -4.29
C PHE A 111 -7.73 5.02 -5.19
N ILE A 112 -8.12 5.52 -6.36
CA ILE A 112 -7.20 5.93 -7.42
C ILE A 112 -7.58 7.34 -7.86
N ALA A 113 -6.63 8.27 -7.93
CA ALA A 113 -6.91 9.60 -8.46
C ALA A 113 -6.94 9.63 -10.00
N ALA A 114 -6.04 8.89 -10.66
CA ALA A 114 -6.02 8.71 -12.12
C ALA A 114 -5.71 7.26 -12.51
N LEU A 115 -6.51 6.70 -13.43
CA LEU A 115 -6.26 5.39 -14.04
C LEU A 115 -5.72 5.62 -15.46
N ASP A 116 -4.45 5.26 -15.68
CA ASP A 116 -3.79 5.35 -16.99
C ASP A 116 -4.24 4.20 -17.91
N GLU A 117 -3.84 4.24 -19.18
CA GLU A 117 -4.25 3.25 -20.17
C GLU A 117 -3.60 1.87 -19.95
N LYS A 118 -2.29 1.84 -19.69
CA LYS A 118 -1.49 0.60 -19.60
C LYS A 118 -0.06 0.87 -19.15
N LEU A 119 0.65 -0.22 -18.82
CA LEU A 119 2.09 -0.20 -18.64
C LEU A 119 2.87 -0.19 -19.97
N ASN A 120 4.15 0.16 -19.91
CA ASN A 120 5.09 0.02 -21.03
C ASN A 120 6.00 -1.20 -20.85
N ASP A 121 6.90 -1.42 -21.80
CA ASP A 121 7.79 -2.61 -21.85
C ASP A 121 8.86 -2.66 -20.75
N LYS A 122 8.93 -1.67 -19.85
CA LYS A 122 9.91 -1.60 -18.74
C LYS A 122 9.31 -1.91 -17.36
N ALA A 123 8.08 -2.42 -17.31
CA ALA A 123 7.37 -2.75 -16.07
C ALA A 123 7.89 -4.04 -15.38
#